data_AF-A0A7J5CDS5-F1
#
_entry.id   AF-A0A7J5CDS5-F1
#
_cell.length_a   1.000
_cell.length_b   1.000
_cell.length_c   1.000
_cell.angle_alpha   90.00
_cell.angle_beta   90.00
_cell.angle_gamma   90.00
#
_symmetry.space_group_name_H-M   'P 1'
#
loop_
_entity.id
_entity.type
_entity.pdbx_description
1 polymer ?
#
loop_
_entity_poly.entity_id
_entity_poly.type
_entity_poly.pdbx_seq_one_letter_code
_entity_poly.pdbx_strand_id
1 'polypeptide(L)'
;MGKAASPSVRRSPVSHAEADHDTRRSRQWLAGEARGAGVDRDRLLELGAAMAALTAAAAEREPVALASAPVGVDPGTPIAKPLPPELLRPLDTNAEMHWTALAGQGYVVPNDRFFVRNHTETPRLDAGTWRLRLFGTGLRDAPTRDAPVEFSLDELRRLPAEESDALLECAGNGRRFFTEQQGEPAPGV
;
A
#
# COMPACT_ATOMS: atom_id res chain seq x y z
N MET A 1 30.02 -29.80 -11.18
CA MET A 1 29.24 -30.48 -10.12
C MET A 1 29.27 -29.62 -8.87
N GLY A 2 28.12 -29.37 -8.24
CA GLY A 2 28.04 -28.80 -6.88
C GLY A 2 27.17 -27.55 -6.74
N LYS A 3 25.85 -27.68 -6.88
CA LYS A 3 24.87 -26.61 -6.58
C LYS A 3 24.58 -26.65 -5.08
N ALA A 4 25.04 -25.67 -4.31
CA ALA A 4 24.69 -25.54 -2.89
C ALA A 4 23.27 -24.97 -2.74
N ALA A 5 22.47 -25.60 -1.89
CA ALA A 5 21.05 -25.31 -1.66
C ALA A 5 20.84 -24.05 -0.80
N SER A 6 19.80 -23.27 -1.13
CA SER A 6 19.37 -22.08 -0.37
C SER A 6 18.70 -22.46 0.97
N PRO A 7 18.87 -21.66 2.05
CA PRO A 7 18.21 -21.92 3.32
C PRO A 7 16.71 -21.58 3.25
N SER A 8 15.88 -22.50 3.75
CA SER A 8 14.42 -22.36 3.83
C SER A 8 14.03 -21.32 4.89
N VAL A 9 13.30 -20.28 4.49
CA VAL A 9 12.65 -19.34 5.41
C VAL A 9 11.54 -20.09 6.16
N ARG A 10 11.68 -20.27 7.48
CA ARG A 10 10.59 -20.76 8.32
C ARG A 10 9.56 -19.64 8.44
N ARG A 11 8.37 -19.84 7.88
CA ARG A 11 7.20 -19.03 8.21
C ARG A 11 6.92 -19.24 9.70
N SER A 12 6.94 -18.18 10.50
CA SER A 12 6.41 -18.24 11.86
C SER A 12 4.94 -18.69 11.76
N PRO A 13 4.56 -19.83 12.36
CA PRO A 13 3.17 -20.24 12.33
C PRO A 13 2.37 -19.17 13.08
N VAL A 14 1.24 -18.77 12.48
CA VAL A 14 0.12 -18.15 13.21
C VAL A 14 0.00 -18.92 14.52
N SER A 15 -0.04 -18.21 15.66
CA SER A 15 -0.01 -18.88 16.95
C SER A 15 -1.06 -20.00 16.95
N HIS A 16 -0.72 -21.20 17.46
CA HIS A 16 -1.63 -22.34 17.41
C HIS A 16 -3.04 -21.97 17.91
N ALA A 17 -3.12 -21.04 18.87
CA ALA A 17 -4.37 -20.50 19.40
C ALA A 17 -5.25 -19.76 18.37
N GLU A 18 -4.65 -19.00 17.45
CA GLU A 18 -5.35 -18.19 16.44
C GLU A 18 -5.76 -19.06 15.24
N ALA A 19 -4.89 -19.96 14.77
CA ALA A 19 -5.26 -20.94 13.75
C ALA A 19 -6.39 -21.89 14.20
N ASP A 20 -6.38 -22.30 15.48
CA ASP A 20 -7.44 -23.10 16.08
C ASP A 20 -8.73 -22.28 16.27
N HIS A 21 -8.62 -20.98 16.58
CA HIS A 21 -9.75 -20.07 16.64
C HIS A 21 -10.46 -19.94 15.28
N ASP A 22 -9.70 -19.66 14.23
CA ASP A 22 -10.22 -19.48 12.87
C ASP A 22 -10.84 -20.76 12.31
N THR A 23 -10.19 -21.90 12.55
CA THR A 23 -10.73 -23.21 12.15
C THR A 23 -12.06 -23.49 12.84
N ARG A 24 -12.18 -23.23 14.14
CA ARG A 24 -13.44 -23.41 14.89
C ARG A 24 -14.53 -22.48 14.38
N ARG A 25 -14.22 -21.20 14.15
CA ARG A 25 -15.19 -20.21 13.66
C ARG A 25 -15.68 -20.53 12.25
N SER A 26 -14.78 -20.95 11.37
CA SER A 26 -15.12 -21.38 10.00
C SER A 26 -16.05 -22.60 10.01
N ARG A 27 -15.76 -23.60 10.86
CA ARG A 27 -16.63 -24.78 11.03
C ARG A 27 -18.00 -24.43 11.59
N GLN A 28 -18.07 -23.56 12.60
CA GLN A 28 -19.35 -23.09 13.15
C GLN A 28 -20.19 -22.33 12.12
N TRP A 29 -19.55 -21.52 11.27
CA TRP A 29 -20.23 -20.81 10.18
C TRP A 29 -20.81 -21.78 9.15
N LEU A 30 -20.00 -22.73 8.68
CA LEU A 30 -20.42 -23.73 7.69
C LEU A 30 -21.52 -24.67 8.23
N ALA A 31 -21.54 -24.93 9.54
CA ALA A 31 -22.57 -25.73 10.20
C ALA A 31 -23.86 -24.94 10.53
N GLY A 32 -23.91 -23.63 10.28
CA GLY A 32 -25.04 -22.77 10.69
C GLY A 32 -25.16 -22.57 12.20
N GLU A 33 -24.14 -22.98 12.96
CA GLU A 33 -24.09 -22.89 14.43
C GLU A 33 -23.38 -21.61 14.91
N ALA A 34 -22.87 -20.80 13.99
CA ALA A 34 -22.27 -19.52 14.30
C ALA A 34 -23.31 -18.56 14.89
N ARG A 35 -23.33 -18.46 16.21
CA ARG A 35 -24.06 -17.41 16.94
C ARG A 35 -23.10 -16.26 17.22
N GLY A 36 -23.36 -15.09 16.63
CA GLY A 36 -22.88 -13.83 17.22
C GLY A 36 -23.75 -13.51 18.43
N ALA A 37 -23.22 -12.79 19.42
CA ALA A 37 -24.11 -12.06 20.32
C ALA A 37 -24.96 -11.15 19.42
N GLY A 38 -26.24 -11.49 19.25
CA GLY A 38 -27.14 -10.68 18.44
C GLY A 38 -27.08 -9.25 18.94
N VAL A 39 -27.02 -8.29 18.02
CA VAL A 39 -27.18 -6.89 18.37
C VAL A 39 -28.67 -6.72 18.65
N ASP A 40 -29.04 -6.49 19.91
CA ASP A 40 -30.42 -6.17 20.26
C ASP A 40 -30.92 -4.99 19.42
N ARG A 41 -32.22 -4.97 19.11
CA ARG A 41 -32.83 -3.94 18.26
C ARG A 41 -32.45 -2.53 18.71
N ASP A 42 -32.44 -2.29 20.01
CA ASP A 42 -32.09 -0.99 20.58
C ASP A 42 -30.62 -0.64 20.34
N ARG A 43 -29.73 -1.63 20.42
CA ARG A 43 -28.31 -1.46 20.10
C ARG A 43 -28.08 -1.27 18.60
N LEU A 44 -28.89 -1.91 17.75
CA LEU A 44 -28.84 -1.73 16.30
C LEU A 44 -29.29 -0.31 15.91
N LEU A 45 -30.34 0.20 16.57
CA LEU A 45 -30.81 1.58 16.40
C LEU A 45 -29.80 2.61 16.89
N GLU A 46 -29.16 2.37 18.04
CA GLU A 46 -28.06 3.22 18.52
C GLU A 46 -26.87 3.25 17.56
N LEU A 47 -26.45 2.09 17.06
CA LEU A 47 -25.36 2.01 16.08
C LEU A 47 -25.73 2.68 14.76
N GLY A 48 -26.99 2.54 14.31
CA GLY A 48 -27.51 3.23 13.13
C GLY A 48 -27.53 4.75 13.30
N ALA A 49 -27.96 5.25 14.47
CA ALA A 49 -27.96 6.68 14.78
C ALA A 49 -26.54 7.25 14.87
N ALA A 50 -25.61 6.51 15.50
CA ALA A 50 -24.20 6.90 15.57
C ALA A 50 -23.56 6.95 14.17
N MET A 51 -23.86 5.98 13.30
CA MET A 51 -23.40 5.97 11.90
C MET A 51 -24.00 7.12 11.09
N ALA A 52 -25.29 7.44 11.27
CA ALA A 52 -25.94 8.57 10.60
C ALA A 52 -25.38 9.93 11.04
N ALA A 53 -25.03 10.08 12.32
CA ALA A 53 -24.36 11.27 12.81
C ALA A 53 -22.93 11.39 12.24
N LEU A 54 -22.22 10.27 12.09
CA LEU A 54 -20.89 10.23 11.49
C LEU A 54 -20.91 10.59 9.99
N THR A 55 -21.91 10.11 9.24
CA THR A 55 -22.06 10.45 7.81
C THR A 55 -22.51 11.89 7.59
N ALA A 56 -23.39 12.43 8.45
CA ALA A 56 -23.73 13.85 8.41
C ALA A 56 -22.51 14.74 8.70
N ALA A 57 -21.68 14.38 9.68
CA ALA A 57 -20.44 15.10 9.98
C ALA A 57 -19.36 14.94 8.89
N ALA A 58 -19.37 13.83 8.15
CA ALA A 58 -18.49 13.62 7.01
C ALA A 58 -18.95 14.40 5.77
N ALA A 59 -20.26 14.58 5.56
CA ALA A 59 -20.82 15.39 4.48
C ALA A 59 -20.56 16.89 4.65
N GLU A 60 -20.34 17.35 5.90
CA GLU A 60 -19.93 18.73 6.21
C GLU A 60 -18.42 18.98 6.01
N ARG A 61 -17.64 17.93 5.76
CA ARG A 61 -16.25 18.10 5.32
C ARG A 61 -16.25 18.28 3.81
N GLU A 62 -16.02 19.51 3.38
CA GLU A 62 -15.61 19.82 2.01
C GLU A 62 -14.57 18.76 1.57
N PRO A 63 -14.79 18.06 0.45
CA PRO A 63 -13.77 17.17 -0.08
C PRO A 63 -12.55 18.04 -0.33
N VAL A 64 -11.48 17.81 0.43
CA VAL A 64 -10.18 18.37 0.11
C VAL A 64 -9.80 17.75 -1.21
N ALA A 65 -10.04 18.48 -2.29
CA ALA A 65 -9.54 18.13 -3.59
C ALA A 65 -8.02 18.08 -3.49
N LEU A 66 -7.47 16.87 -3.34
CA LEU A 66 -6.06 16.56 -3.57
C LEU A 66 -5.81 16.63 -5.08
N ALA A 67 -6.06 17.80 -5.67
CA ALA A 67 -5.40 18.19 -6.89
C ALA A 67 -3.92 18.38 -6.52
N SER A 68 -3.19 17.27 -6.49
CA SER A 68 -1.74 17.31 -6.52
C SER A 68 -1.38 17.94 -7.88
N ALA A 69 -1.11 19.24 -7.89
CA ALA A 69 -0.43 19.86 -9.03
C ALA A 69 0.81 18.98 -9.33
N PRO A 70 1.10 18.66 -10.60
CA PRO A 70 2.23 17.81 -10.93
C PRO A 70 3.48 18.43 -10.31
N VAL A 71 4.03 17.75 -9.31
CA VAL A 71 5.21 18.21 -8.61
C VAL A 71 6.33 18.16 -9.65
N GLY A 72 6.95 19.33 -9.90
CA GLY A 72 7.86 19.53 -11.02
C GLY A 72 8.89 18.42 -11.13
N VAL A 73 9.02 17.85 -12.33
CA VAL A 73 9.97 16.78 -12.61
C VAL A 73 11.31 17.41 -12.98
N ASP A 74 12.33 17.30 -12.14
CA ASP A 74 13.69 17.69 -12.52
C ASP A 74 14.25 16.66 -13.53
N PRO A 75 14.65 17.05 -14.76
CA PRO A 75 15.23 16.17 -15.77
C PRO A 75 16.51 15.43 -15.37
N GLY A 76 17.27 15.96 -14.40
CA GLY A 76 18.63 15.50 -14.09
C GLY A 76 18.76 14.62 -12.86
N THR A 77 17.69 14.35 -12.11
CA THR A 77 17.74 13.60 -10.85
C THR A 77 17.22 12.17 -11.02
N PRO A 78 17.79 11.19 -10.27
CA PRO A 78 17.29 9.81 -10.27
C PRO A 78 15.87 9.69 -9.67
N ILE A 79 15.44 10.71 -8.92
CA ILE A 79 14.12 10.82 -8.30
C ILE A 79 13.38 12.01 -8.92
N ALA A 80 12.27 11.73 -9.60
CA ALA A 80 11.43 12.76 -10.23
C ALA A 80 10.73 13.67 -9.22
N LYS A 81 10.35 13.11 -8.06
CA LYS A 81 9.69 13.83 -6.98
C LYS A 81 10.67 14.85 -6.37
N PRO A 82 10.27 16.13 -6.20
CA PRO A 82 11.07 17.09 -5.45
C PRO A 82 11.34 16.65 -4.02
N LEU A 83 12.56 16.94 -3.57
CA LEU A 83 13.06 16.53 -2.26
C LEU A 83 13.44 17.77 -1.44
N PRO A 84 12.46 18.53 -0.91
CA PRO A 84 12.77 19.64 -0.02
C PRO A 84 13.56 19.10 1.18
N PRO A 85 14.76 19.64 1.47
CA PRO A 85 15.66 19.09 2.49
C PRO A 85 15.08 19.16 3.91
N GLU A 86 14.07 20.00 4.15
CA GLU A 86 13.33 20.06 5.40
C GLU A 86 12.31 18.91 5.58
N LEU A 87 11.90 18.26 4.48
CA LEU A 87 10.92 17.17 4.48
C LEU A 87 11.56 15.80 4.25
N LEU A 88 12.57 15.73 3.38
CA LEU A 88 13.12 14.48 2.86
C LEU A 88 14.66 14.47 2.86
N ARG A 89 15.21 13.32 3.23
CA ARG A 89 16.63 13.00 3.12
C ARG A 89 16.88 12.10 1.91
N PRO A 90 17.66 12.54 0.91
CA PRO A 90 18.05 11.70 -0.23
C PRO A 90 18.98 10.54 0.17
N LEU A 91 18.79 9.39 -0.49
CA LEU A 91 19.53 8.14 -0.33
C LEU A 91 19.71 7.47 -1.72
N ASP A 92 20.67 7.95 -2.50
CA ASP A 92 20.89 7.57 -3.91
C ASP A 92 19.61 7.73 -4.75
N THR A 93 18.99 6.62 -5.15
CA THR A 93 17.72 6.58 -5.90
C THR A 93 16.47 6.55 -5.02
N ASN A 94 16.65 6.64 -3.70
CA ASN A 94 15.62 6.59 -2.67
C ASN A 94 15.60 7.90 -1.86
N ALA A 95 14.54 8.12 -1.09
CA ALA A 95 14.46 9.22 -0.14
C ALA A 95 13.62 8.82 1.06
N GLU A 96 14.08 9.11 2.26
CA GLU A 96 13.33 8.90 3.50
C GLU A 96 12.79 10.22 4.06
N MET A 97 11.63 10.17 4.68
CA MET A 97 11.02 11.32 5.33
C MET A 97 11.72 11.66 6.64
N HIS A 98 11.97 12.94 6.88
CA HIS A 98 12.32 13.39 8.22
C HIS A 98 11.15 13.16 9.17
N TRP A 99 11.36 12.43 10.27
CA TRP A 99 10.29 12.15 11.23
C TRP A 99 9.59 13.42 11.75
N THR A 100 10.36 14.51 11.91
CA THR A 100 9.86 15.82 12.31
C THR A 100 8.89 16.45 11.30
N ALA A 101 8.92 16.04 10.03
CA ALA A 101 8.02 16.54 8.99
C ALA A 101 6.56 16.07 9.15
N LEU A 102 6.30 15.08 10.02
CA LEU A 102 4.93 14.70 10.40
C LEU A 102 4.35 15.54 11.54
N ALA A 103 5.12 16.44 12.14
CA ALA A 103 4.58 17.31 13.19
C ALA A 103 3.39 18.13 12.65
N GLY A 104 2.27 18.09 13.38
CA GLY A 104 1.04 18.78 13.00
C GLY A 104 0.30 18.21 11.79
N GLN A 105 0.72 17.06 11.26
CA GLN A 105 0.04 16.39 10.15
C GLN A 105 -1.05 15.44 10.63
N GLY A 106 -2.00 15.15 9.73
CA GLY A 106 -3.09 14.21 10.00
C GLY A 106 -2.67 12.74 9.85
N TYR A 107 -3.68 11.88 9.72
CA TYR A 107 -3.50 10.43 9.57
C TYR A 107 -2.80 10.04 8.25
N VAL A 108 -3.15 10.73 7.16
CA VAL A 108 -2.58 10.47 5.82
C VAL A 108 -1.30 11.27 5.65
N VAL A 109 -0.20 10.59 5.29
CA VAL A 109 1.08 11.21 4.97
C VAL A 109 0.97 11.94 3.63
N PRO A 110 1.19 13.27 3.56
CA PRO A 110 1.07 13.99 2.29
C PRO A 110 2.13 13.59 1.25
N ASN A 111 1.77 13.72 -0.02
CA ASN A 111 2.59 13.27 -1.15
C ASN A 111 3.98 13.91 -1.21
N ASP A 112 4.15 15.15 -0.72
CA ASP A 112 5.43 15.86 -0.69
C ASP A 112 6.45 15.25 0.29
N ARG A 113 6.01 14.45 1.27
CA ARG A 113 6.87 13.83 2.29
C ARG A 113 6.74 12.31 2.39
N PHE A 114 5.88 11.69 1.58
CA PHE A 114 5.88 10.24 1.41
C PHE A 114 7.26 9.74 0.94
N PHE A 115 7.79 8.68 1.54
CA PHE A 115 9.12 8.17 1.20
C PHE A 115 9.18 7.70 -0.27
N VAL A 116 10.37 7.72 -0.87
CA VAL A 116 10.62 7.20 -2.21
C VAL A 116 11.49 5.95 -2.09
N ARG A 117 11.03 4.83 -2.63
CA ARG A 117 11.87 3.64 -2.83
C ARG A 117 11.91 3.27 -4.31
N ASN A 118 13.07 3.45 -4.95
CA ASN A 118 13.36 2.93 -6.27
C ASN A 118 14.53 1.93 -6.25
N HIS A 119 14.41 0.82 -6.97
CA HIS A 119 15.56 -0.07 -7.25
C HIS A 119 16.48 0.50 -8.34
N THR A 120 15.95 1.39 -9.19
CA THR A 120 16.64 2.09 -10.28
C THR A 120 16.29 3.58 -10.18
N GLU A 121 16.12 4.28 -11.30
CA GLU A 121 15.65 5.67 -11.33
C GLU A 121 14.14 5.76 -11.62
N THR A 122 13.55 6.94 -11.41
CA THR A 122 12.13 7.19 -11.72
C THR A 122 11.93 7.27 -13.24
N PRO A 123 11.08 6.43 -13.85
CA PRO A 123 10.85 6.47 -15.29
C PRO A 123 10.14 7.76 -15.72
N ARG A 124 10.54 8.32 -16.86
CA ARG A 124 9.84 9.42 -17.53
C ARG A 124 8.91 8.83 -18.57
N LEU A 125 7.62 9.01 -18.37
CA LEU A 125 6.58 8.42 -19.20
C LEU A 125 5.78 9.52 -19.88
N ASP A 126 5.53 9.37 -21.17
CA ASP A 126 4.55 10.17 -21.88
C ASP A 126 3.16 9.52 -21.71
N ALA A 127 2.22 10.28 -21.16
CA ALA A 127 0.89 9.76 -20.83
C ALA A 127 0.07 9.36 -22.07
N GLY A 128 0.27 10.02 -23.22
CA GLY A 128 -0.48 9.76 -24.45
C GLY A 128 -0.08 8.46 -25.15
N THR A 129 1.20 8.09 -25.03
CA THR A 129 1.79 6.91 -25.67
C THR A 129 1.94 5.71 -24.73
N TRP A 130 1.88 5.90 -23.41
CA TRP A 130 1.98 4.82 -22.45
C TRP A 130 0.82 3.80 -22.58
N ARG A 131 1.13 2.51 -22.41
CA ARG A 131 0.17 1.40 -22.45
C ARG A 131 0.42 0.40 -21.33
N LEU A 132 -0.66 -0.04 -20.66
CA LEU A 132 -0.66 -1.22 -19.79
C LEU A 132 -0.86 -2.47 -20.64
N ARG A 133 0.06 -3.43 -20.56
CA ARG A 133 -0.04 -4.74 -21.23
C ARG A 133 -0.43 -5.82 -20.23
N LEU A 134 -1.55 -6.48 -20.47
CA LEU A 134 -2.06 -7.59 -19.66
C LEU A 134 -2.01 -8.88 -20.48
N PHE A 135 -1.40 -9.92 -19.91
CA PHE A 135 -1.28 -11.25 -20.52
C PHE A 135 -1.27 -12.31 -19.42
N GLY A 136 -1.66 -13.54 -19.77
CA GLY A 136 -1.70 -14.67 -18.85
C GLY A 136 -2.88 -15.60 -19.11
N THR A 137 -2.71 -16.88 -18.80
CA THR A 137 -3.71 -17.93 -19.05
C THR A 137 -4.96 -17.82 -18.17
N GLY A 138 -4.89 -17.06 -17.06
CA GLY A 138 -6.04 -16.78 -16.20
C GLY A 138 -6.96 -15.67 -16.72
N LEU A 139 -6.58 -14.98 -17.81
CA LEU A 139 -7.40 -13.96 -18.45
C LEU A 139 -8.30 -14.58 -19.52
N ARG A 140 -9.42 -13.91 -19.82
CA ARG A 140 -10.28 -14.30 -20.94
C ARG A 140 -9.45 -14.35 -22.23
N ASP A 141 -9.66 -15.40 -23.02
CA ASP A 141 -8.95 -15.67 -24.28
C ASP A 141 -7.44 -15.94 -24.14
N ALA A 142 -6.93 -16.08 -22.91
CA ALA A 142 -5.55 -16.46 -22.58
C ALA A 142 -4.46 -15.70 -23.38
N PRO A 143 -4.47 -14.35 -23.41
CA PRO A 143 -3.50 -13.53 -24.11
C PRO A 143 -2.05 -13.89 -23.73
N THR A 144 -1.18 -13.93 -24.73
CA THR A 144 0.25 -14.18 -24.54
C THR A 144 1.00 -12.87 -24.40
N ARG A 145 2.29 -12.93 -24.05
CA ARG A 145 3.13 -11.72 -24.00
C ARG A 145 3.22 -11.05 -25.38
N ASP A 146 3.24 -11.82 -26.46
CA ASP A 146 3.35 -11.32 -27.84
C ASP A 146 2.02 -10.83 -28.40
N ALA A 147 0.90 -11.29 -27.84
CA ALA A 147 -0.46 -10.83 -28.15
C ALA A 147 -1.21 -10.46 -26.87
N PRO A 148 -0.82 -9.36 -26.20
CA PRO A 148 -1.44 -8.90 -24.96
C PRO A 148 -2.77 -8.18 -25.22
N VAL A 149 -3.56 -8.02 -24.16
CA VAL A 149 -4.59 -6.97 -24.13
C VAL A 149 -3.91 -5.68 -23.67
N GLU A 150 -4.17 -4.57 -24.34
CA GLU A 150 -3.56 -3.27 -24.04
C GLU A 150 -4.61 -2.25 -23.61
N PHE A 151 -4.25 -1.42 -22.62
CA PHE A 151 -5.05 -0.28 -22.17
C PHE A 151 -4.22 0.99 -22.16
N SER A 152 -4.77 2.07 -22.70
CA SER A 152 -4.28 3.43 -22.51
C SER A 152 -4.60 3.96 -21.11
N LEU A 153 -3.92 5.02 -20.69
CA LEU A 153 -4.20 5.67 -19.41
C LEU A 153 -5.64 6.21 -19.34
N ASP A 154 -6.16 6.75 -20.44
CA ASP A 154 -7.54 7.28 -20.49
C ASP A 154 -8.60 6.17 -20.42
N GLU A 155 -8.31 4.98 -20.97
CA GLU A 155 -9.18 3.81 -20.79
C GLU A 155 -9.21 3.36 -19.32
N LEU A 156 -8.06 3.32 -18.65
CA LEU A 156 -8.00 2.96 -17.23
C LEU A 156 -8.76 3.97 -16.35
N ARG A 157 -8.65 5.27 -16.63
CA ARG A 157 -9.37 6.33 -15.90
C ARG A 157 -10.88 6.30 -16.07
N ARG A 158 -11.39 5.63 -17.11
CA ARG A 158 -12.84 5.46 -17.35
C ARG A 158 -13.43 4.24 -16.61
N LEU A 159 -12.60 3.38 -16.03
CA LEU A 159 -13.07 2.29 -15.18
C LEU A 159 -13.65 2.86 -13.87
N PRO A 160 -14.57 2.15 -13.20
CA PRO A 160 -15.00 2.52 -11.85
C PRO A 160 -13.81 2.68 -10.92
N ALA A 161 -13.74 3.81 -10.22
CA ALA A 161 -12.68 4.09 -9.25
C ALA A 161 -13.11 3.64 -7.86
N GLU A 162 -12.19 3.01 -7.14
CA GLU A 162 -12.33 2.64 -5.73
C GLU A 162 -11.21 3.33 -4.94
N GLU A 163 -11.53 3.83 -3.74
CA GLU A 163 -10.58 4.51 -2.86
C GLU A 163 -10.39 3.70 -1.57
N SER A 164 -9.14 3.60 -1.11
CA SER A 164 -8.80 2.91 0.13
C SER A 164 -7.56 3.53 0.77
N ASP A 165 -7.61 3.69 2.10
CA ASP A 165 -6.43 4.05 2.89
C ASP A 165 -5.54 2.83 3.07
N ALA A 166 -4.27 2.95 2.66
CA ALA A 166 -3.28 1.88 2.77
C ALA A 166 -1.95 2.39 3.33
N LEU A 167 -1.37 1.61 4.23
CA LEU A 167 0.01 1.80 4.69
C LEU A 167 0.95 1.08 3.73
N LEU A 168 1.98 1.79 3.23
CA LEU A 168 3.11 1.16 2.56
C LEU A 168 4.32 1.22 3.46
N GLU A 169 4.87 0.06 3.80
CA GLU A 169 6.10 -0.05 4.58
C GLU A 169 7.19 -0.73 3.74
N CYS A 170 8.39 -0.14 3.72
CA CYS A 170 9.54 -0.79 3.15
C CYS A 170 10.01 -1.92 4.08
N ALA A 171 10.24 -3.12 3.56
CA ALA A 171 10.83 -4.22 4.33
C ALA A 171 12.22 -3.89 4.93
N GLY A 172 12.85 -2.81 4.46
CA GLY A 172 14.08 -2.25 5.03
C GLY A 172 13.89 -1.24 6.15
N ASN A 173 12.68 -0.97 6.60
CA ASN A 173 12.43 -0.03 7.69
C ASN A 173 13.17 -0.49 8.95
N GLY A 174 13.88 0.43 9.61
CA GLY A 174 14.69 0.11 10.79
C GLY A 174 15.99 -0.68 10.53
N ARG A 175 16.36 -0.98 9.27
CA ARG A 175 17.57 -1.78 8.93
C ARG A 175 18.84 -1.26 9.61
N ARG A 176 19.00 0.06 9.73
CA ARG A 176 20.18 0.68 10.35
C ARG A 176 20.41 0.24 11.81
N PHE A 177 19.34 -0.11 12.54
CA PHE A 177 19.42 -0.51 13.94
C PHE A 177 20.06 -1.88 14.15
N PHE A 178 20.04 -2.76 13.15
CA PHE A 178 20.79 -4.03 13.22
C PHE A 178 22.29 -3.78 13.34
N THR A 179 22.83 -2.84 12.56
CA THR A 179 24.23 -2.42 12.70
C THR A 179 24.44 -1.61 13.98
N GLU A 180 23.64 -0.57 14.20
CA GLU A 180 23.89 0.43 15.25
C GLU A 180 23.64 -0.08 16.68
N GLN A 181 22.70 -1.02 16.86
CA GLN A 181 22.30 -1.50 18.19
C GLN A 181 22.66 -2.96 18.45
N GLN A 182 22.76 -3.79 17.40
CA GLN A 182 23.01 -5.23 17.54
C GLN A 182 24.42 -5.62 17.06
N GLY A 183 25.12 -4.74 16.34
CA GLY A 183 26.46 -5.01 15.80
C GLY A 183 26.47 -6.01 14.63
N GLU A 184 25.31 -6.35 14.07
CA GLU A 184 25.16 -7.33 12.99
C GLU A 184 24.52 -6.68 11.76
N PRO A 185 25.29 -6.25 10.74
CA PRO A 185 24.73 -5.61 9.57
C PRO A 185 23.77 -6.51 8.79
N ALA A 186 22.56 -6.02 8.53
CA ALA A 186 21.59 -6.71 7.68
C ALA A 186 21.74 -6.27 6.21
N PRO A 187 21.82 -7.22 5.24
CA PRO A 187 21.91 -6.87 3.83
C PRO A 187 20.66 -6.12 3.35
N GLY A 188 20.83 -5.26 2.36
CA GLY A 188 19.77 -4.44 1.78
C GLY A 188 20.06 -4.02 0.35
N VAL A 189 18.99 -3.62 -0.33
CA VAL A 189 18.96 -2.97 -1.65
C VAL A 189 18.52 -1.54 -1.52
#